data_AF-M8E025-F1
#
_entry.id   AF-M8E025-F1
#
_cell.length_a   1.000
_cell.length_b   1.000
_cell.length_c   1.000
_cell.angle_alpha   90.00
_cell.angle_beta   90.00
_cell.angle_gamma   90.00
#
_symmetry.space_group_name_H-M   'P 1'
#
loop_
_entity.id
_entity.type
_entity.pdbx_description
1 polymer ?
#
loop_
_entity_poly.entity_id
_entity_poly.type
_entity_poly.pdbx_seq_one_letter_code
_entity_poly.pdbx_strand_id
1 'polypeptide(L)'
;MNVMLWIFGSLAAVAILFVAAAGTYAVLKGRSNEFDTRRDENGNVILLDTPRMRIFAASSYDQTIEMEKRGHVNSDGMSWNDRWLGTIRSIRKNTENPEWYVQYIIEQRRKAGLPELEGVDEAWP
;
A
#
# COMPACT_ATOMS: atom_id res chain seq x y z
N MET A 1 33.88 -36.44 23.67
CA MET A 1 33.18 -35.34 22.97
C MET A 1 32.94 -34.22 23.98
N ASN A 2 33.59 -33.06 23.82
CA ASN A 2 33.78 -32.08 24.90
C ASN A 2 32.54 -31.21 25.15
N VAL A 3 32.03 -31.20 26.38
CA VAL A 3 30.87 -30.41 26.85
C VAL A 3 31.03 -28.92 26.57
N MET A 4 32.26 -28.38 26.55
CA MET A 4 32.52 -26.97 26.19
C MET A 4 32.09 -26.60 24.76
N LEU A 5 32.21 -27.50 23.79
CA LEU A 5 31.80 -27.23 22.39
C LEU A 5 30.28 -27.03 22.28
N TRP A 6 29.50 -27.71 23.11
CA TRP A 6 28.04 -27.56 23.15
C TRP A 6 27.62 -26.23 23.78
N ILE A 7 28.33 -25.76 24.81
CA ILE A 7 28.03 -24.48 25.47
C ILE A 7 28.30 -23.29 24.52
N PHE A 8 29.44 -23.30 23.83
CA PHE A 8 29.75 -22.26 22.84
C PHE A 8 28.84 -22.32 21.61
N GLY A 9 28.49 -23.51 21.13
CA GLY A 9 27.50 -23.68 20.05
C GLY A 9 26.11 -23.16 20.43
N SER A 10 25.70 -23.36 21.69
CA SER A 10 24.40 -22.89 22.21
C SER A 10 24.34 -21.37 22.34
N LEU A 11 25.41 -20.74 22.84
CA LEU A 11 25.51 -19.28 22.94
C LEU A 11 25.52 -18.60 21.57
N ALA A 12 26.21 -19.17 20.58
CA ALA A 12 26.19 -18.66 19.21
C ALA A 12 24.80 -18.77 18.57
N ALA A 13 24.08 -19.87 18.78
CA ALA A 13 22.72 -20.06 18.28
C ALA A 13 21.73 -19.04 18.88
N VAL A 14 21.83 -18.77 20.18
CA VAL A 14 21.00 -17.76 20.86
C VAL A 14 21.32 -16.35 20.35
N ALA A 15 22.59 -16.01 20.16
CA ALA A 15 22.98 -14.70 19.62
C ALA A 15 22.45 -14.49 18.18
N ILE A 16 22.49 -15.51 17.33
CA ILE A 16 21.93 -15.46 15.97
C ILE A 16 20.42 -15.24 16.00
N LEU A 17 19.70 -15.93 16.91
CA LEU A 17 18.26 -15.73 17.08
C LEU A 17 17.91 -14.31 17.55
N PHE A 18 18.71 -13.74 18.46
CA PHE A 18 18.52 -12.35 18.91
C PHE A 18 18.79 -11.33 17.79
N VAL A 19 19.81 -11.53 16.97
CA VAL A 19 20.10 -10.65 15.82
C VAL A 19 19.00 -10.76 14.75
N ALA A 20 18.49 -11.96 14.49
CA ALA A 20 17.37 -12.17 13.56
C ALA A 20 16.06 -11.52 14.06
N ALA A 21 15.78 -11.64 15.36
CA ALA A 21 14.63 -10.98 15.99
C ALA A 21 14.75 -9.45 16.00
N ALA A 22 15.95 -8.93 16.27
CA ALA A 22 16.21 -7.48 16.22
C ALA A 22 16.13 -6.93 14.79
N GLY A 23 16.63 -7.67 13.80
CA GLY A 23 16.53 -7.31 12.38
C GLY A 23 15.09 -7.28 11.87
N THR A 24 14.28 -8.28 12.22
CA THR A 24 12.84 -8.29 11.89
C THR A 24 12.08 -7.17 12.60
N TYR A 25 12.38 -6.89 13.88
CA TYR A 25 11.78 -5.76 14.60
C TYR A 25 12.15 -4.40 13.98
N ALA A 26 13.41 -4.22 13.57
CA ALA A 26 13.87 -2.99 12.92
C ALA A 26 13.23 -2.78 11.54
N VAL A 27 13.04 -3.84 10.75
CA VAL A 27 12.34 -3.79 9.45
C VAL A 27 10.86 -3.46 9.63
N LEU A 28 10.21 -4.05 10.63
CA LEU A 28 8.81 -3.76 10.97
C LEU A 28 8.64 -2.30 11.44
N LYS A 29 9.57 -1.80 12.25
CA LYS A 29 9.55 -0.40 12.73
C LYS A 29 9.91 0.59 11.64
N GLY A 30 10.83 0.26 10.73
CA GLY A 30 11.22 1.11 9.59
C GLY A 30 10.09 1.39 8.61
N ARG A 31 9.18 0.41 8.39
CA ARG A 31 7.98 0.58 7.56
C ARG A 31 6.93 1.54 8.14
N SER A 32 6.91 1.75 9.46
CA SER A 32 5.94 2.65 10.08
C SER A 32 6.12 4.14 9.73
N ASN A 33 7.22 4.52 9.06
CA ASN A 33 7.50 5.87 8.59
C ASN A 33 7.19 6.10 7.09
N GLU A 34 6.80 5.06 6.33
CA GLU A 34 6.52 5.22 4.90
C GLU A 34 5.22 5.99 4.63
N PHE A 35 4.24 5.88 5.52
CA PHE A 35 2.92 6.49 5.33
C PHE A 35 2.58 7.47 6.43
N ASP A 36 2.25 8.70 6.04
CA ASP A 36 1.71 9.71 6.95
C ASP A 36 0.27 9.30 7.30
N THR A 37 0.05 8.84 8.54
CA THR A 37 -1.26 8.35 8.99
C THR A 37 -1.64 8.93 10.35
N ARG A 38 -2.95 9.03 10.61
CA ARG A 38 -3.53 9.31 11.93
C ARG A 38 -4.58 8.28 12.28
N ARG A 39 -4.98 8.19 13.55
CA ARG A 39 -6.18 7.46 13.95
C ARG A 39 -7.37 8.41 14.09
N ASP A 40 -8.56 7.96 13.67
CA ASP A 40 -9.81 8.67 13.94
C ASP A 40 -10.36 8.35 15.35
N GLU A 41 -11.50 8.95 15.70
CA GLU A 41 -12.16 8.77 17.00
C GLU A 41 -12.60 7.32 17.27
N ASN A 42 -12.79 6.52 16.21
CA ASN A 42 -13.16 5.12 16.28
C ASN A 42 -11.95 4.18 16.24
N GLY A 43 -10.73 4.73 16.18
CA GLY A 43 -9.48 3.98 16.10
C GLY A 43 -9.09 3.50 14.69
N ASN A 44 -9.83 3.89 13.64
CA ASN A 44 -9.48 3.58 12.26
C ASN A 44 -8.24 4.35 11.83
N VAL A 45 -7.42 3.75 10.99
CA VAL A 45 -6.23 4.42 10.42
C VAL A 45 -6.65 5.21 9.18
N ILE A 46 -6.39 6.51 9.21
CA ILE A 46 -6.64 7.46 8.11
C ILE A 46 -5.31 7.92 7.55
N LEU A 47 -5.18 7.86 6.23
CA LEU A 47 -4.06 8.40 5.46
C LEU A 47 -4.16 9.93 5.42
N LEU A 48 -3.10 10.59 5.87
CA LEU A 48 -3.00 12.05 5.85
C LEU A 48 -2.74 12.55 4.44
N ASP A 49 -3.36 13.67 4.11
CA ASP A 49 -3.18 14.30 2.81
C ASP A 49 -1.96 15.22 2.78
N THR A 50 -0.76 14.61 2.67
CA THR A 50 0.51 15.36 2.54
C THR A 50 1.01 15.37 1.10
N PRO A 51 1.81 16.36 0.68
CA PRO A 51 2.42 16.36 -0.66
C PRO A 51 3.23 15.09 -0.96
N ARG A 52 3.92 14.55 0.05
CA ARG A 52 4.66 13.28 -0.06
C ARG A 52 3.73 12.11 -0.38
N MET A 53 2.60 12.03 0.34
CA MET A 53 1.59 11.00 0.15
C MET A 53 0.96 11.07 -1.25
N ARG A 54 0.64 12.28 -1.71
CA ARG A 54 0.11 12.51 -3.06
C ARG A 54 1.07 12.06 -4.16
N ILE A 55 2.36 12.37 -4.04
CA ILE A 55 3.39 11.94 -5.02
C ILE A 55 3.50 10.41 -5.04
N PHE A 56 3.54 9.78 -3.86
CA PHE A 56 3.61 8.33 -3.77
C PHE A 56 2.38 7.66 -4.40
N ALA A 57 1.18 8.12 -4.04
CA ALA A 57 -0.07 7.62 -4.60
C ALA A 57 -0.14 7.81 -6.11
N ALA A 58 0.18 9.01 -6.61
CA ALA A 58 0.23 9.31 -8.04
C ALA A 58 1.13 8.32 -8.79
N SER A 59 2.34 8.08 -8.30
CA SER A 59 3.27 7.13 -8.93
C SER A 59 2.71 5.70 -9.01
N SER A 60 1.97 5.26 -7.98
CA SER A 60 1.33 3.95 -7.95
C SER A 60 0.14 3.86 -8.91
N TYR A 61 -0.67 4.93 -8.99
CA TYR A 61 -1.78 5.00 -9.93
C TYR A 61 -1.30 5.04 -11.38
N ASP A 62 -0.28 5.83 -11.68
CA ASP A 62 0.31 5.93 -13.02
C ASP A 62 0.83 4.56 -13.50
N GLN A 63 1.53 3.82 -12.63
CA GLN A 63 1.97 2.46 -12.93
C GLN A 63 0.78 1.52 -13.22
N THR A 64 -0.30 1.65 -12.45
CA THR A 64 -1.51 0.84 -12.61
C THR A 64 -2.24 1.17 -13.90
N ILE A 65 -2.34 2.45 -14.25
CA ILE A 65 -2.91 2.94 -15.52
C ILE A 65 -2.09 2.41 -16.71
N GLU A 66 -0.76 2.43 -16.62
CA GLU A 66 0.10 1.89 -17.67
C GLU A 66 0.00 0.36 -17.79
N MET A 67 -0.33 -0.36 -16.72
CA MET A 67 -0.66 -1.80 -16.83
C MET A 67 -1.97 -2.02 -17.61
N GLU A 68 -3.02 -1.28 -17.28
CA GLU A 68 -4.30 -1.35 -17.99
C GLU A 68 -4.16 -1.00 -19.47
N LYS A 69 -3.46 0.10 -19.76
CA LYS A 69 -3.20 0.56 -21.12
C LYS A 69 -2.46 -0.47 -21.98
N ARG A 70 -1.58 -1.27 -21.36
CA ARG A 70 -0.87 -2.38 -22.03
C ARG A 70 -1.75 -3.63 -22.22
N GLY A 71 -3.01 -3.59 -21.80
CA GLY A 71 -3.92 -4.73 -21.86
C GLY A 71 -3.57 -5.82 -20.85
N HIS A 72 -2.87 -5.47 -19.76
CA HIS A 72 -2.60 -6.43 -18.69
C HIS A 72 -3.93 -6.93 -18.09
N VAL A 73 -4.01 -8.22 -17.80
CA VAL A 73 -5.19 -8.84 -17.19
C VAL A 73 -4.91 -9.05 -15.72
N ASN A 74 -5.84 -8.63 -14.85
CA ASN A 74 -5.71 -8.85 -13.42
C ASN A 74 -5.68 -10.36 -13.11
N SER A 75 -4.79 -10.79 -12.21
CA SER A 75 -4.55 -12.19 -11.90
C SER A 75 -5.75 -12.94 -11.32
N ASP A 76 -6.69 -12.21 -10.73
CA ASP A 76 -7.95 -12.69 -10.16
C ASP A 76 -9.12 -12.70 -11.18
N GLY A 77 -8.86 -12.31 -12.43
CA GLY A 77 -9.88 -12.20 -13.48
C GLY A 77 -10.78 -10.97 -13.34
N MET A 78 -10.49 -10.05 -12.42
CA MET A 78 -11.27 -8.84 -12.20
C MET A 78 -11.16 -7.87 -13.37
N SER A 79 -12.26 -7.20 -13.72
CA SER A 79 -12.24 -6.13 -14.72
C SER A 79 -11.44 -4.92 -14.21
N TRP A 80 -10.89 -4.11 -15.12
CA TRP A 80 -10.22 -2.88 -14.72
C TRP A 80 -11.18 -1.91 -14.03
N ASN A 81 -12.44 -1.81 -14.50
CA ASN A 81 -13.46 -0.99 -13.86
C ASN A 81 -13.63 -1.37 -12.39
N ASP A 82 -13.84 -2.65 -12.09
CA ASP A 82 -14.04 -3.14 -10.72
C ASP A 82 -12.82 -2.88 -9.83
N ARG A 83 -11.62 -3.05 -10.37
CA ARG A 83 -10.37 -2.77 -9.65
C ARG A 83 -10.28 -1.30 -9.25
N TRP A 84 -10.61 -0.39 -10.17
CA TRP A 84 -10.58 1.04 -9.90
C TRP A 84 -11.70 1.47 -8.93
N LEU A 85 -12.90 0.92 -9.06
CA LEU A 85 -13.97 1.15 -8.08
C LEU A 85 -13.58 0.65 -6.68
N GLY A 86 -12.94 -0.51 -6.57
CA GLY A 86 -12.39 -1.01 -5.31
C GLY A 86 -11.34 -0.06 -4.71
N THR A 87 -10.45 0.46 -5.56
CA THR A 87 -9.43 1.44 -5.17
C THR A 87 -10.07 2.74 -4.68
N ILE A 88 -11.05 3.28 -5.41
CA ILE A 88 -11.76 4.52 -5.08
C ILE A 88 -12.56 4.39 -3.78
N ARG A 89 -13.24 3.26 -3.56
CA ARG A 89 -13.92 2.97 -2.28
C ARG A 89 -12.93 2.99 -1.11
N SER A 90 -11.75 2.36 -1.28
CA SER A 90 -10.71 2.35 -0.25
C SER A 90 -10.17 3.76 0.04
N ILE A 91 -9.95 4.56 -1.01
CA ILE A 91 -9.50 5.95 -0.90
C ILE A 91 -10.53 6.77 -0.10
N ARG A 92 -11.81 6.73 -0.51
CA ARG A 92 -12.91 7.46 0.16
C ARG A 92 -13.09 7.08 1.62
N LYS A 93 -12.84 5.80 1.96
CA LYS A 93 -12.96 5.31 3.33
C LYS A 93 -11.79 5.71 4.23
N ASN A 94 -10.57 5.70 3.70
CA ASN A 94 -9.35 5.70 4.52
C ASN A 94 -8.43 6.91 4.30
N THR A 95 -8.88 7.95 3.61
CA THR A 95 -8.04 9.12 3.29
C THR A 95 -8.69 10.40 3.76
N GLU A 96 -7.90 11.34 4.27
CA GLU A 96 -8.39 12.63 4.78
C GLU A 96 -9.03 13.52 3.71
N ASN A 97 -8.47 13.52 2.50
CA ASN A 97 -8.99 14.27 1.36
C ASN A 97 -9.08 13.34 0.13
N PRO A 98 -10.11 12.49 0.06
CA PRO A 98 -10.16 11.43 -0.94
C PRO A 98 -10.35 11.98 -2.36
N GLU A 99 -11.06 13.10 -2.52
CA GLU A 99 -11.43 13.63 -3.83
C GLU A 99 -10.24 14.03 -4.68
N TRP A 100 -9.14 14.52 -4.08
CA TRP A 100 -7.93 14.78 -4.85
C TRP A 100 -7.40 13.52 -5.55
N TYR A 101 -7.37 12.38 -4.84
CA TYR A 101 -6.86 11.11 -5.36
C TYR A 101 -7.81 10.51 -6.41
N VAL A 102 -9.12 10.60 -6.17
CA VAL A 102 -10.14 10.14 -7.13
C VAL A 102 -10.06 10.94 -8.42
N GLN A 103 -10.02 12.27 -8.34
CA GLN A 103 -9.89 13.14 -9.52
C GLN A 103 -8.58 12.90 -10.25
N TYR A 104 -7.47 12.68 -9.53
CA TYR A 104 -6.20 12.34 -10.17
C TYR A 104 -6.31 11.07 -11.02
N ILE A 105 -6.90 9.99 -10.48
CA ILE A 105 -7.11 8.74 -11.22
C ILE A 105 -7.95 8.99 -12.49
N ILE A 106 -9.08 9.69 -12.36
CA ILE A 106 -9.98 9.99 -13.50
C ILE A 106 -9.24 10.78 -14.58
N GLU A 107 -8.55 11.86 -14.19
CA GLU A 107 -7.86 12.73 -15.13
C GLU A 107 -6.73 12.01 -15.86
N GLN A 108 -5.92 11.20 -15.15
CA GLN A 108 -4.84 10.45 -15.77
C GLN A 108 -5.35 9.32 -16.68
N ARG A 109 -6.42 8.63 -16.30
CA ARG A 109 -7.08 7.66 -17.19
C ARG A 109 -7.57 8.31 -18.48
N ARG A 110 -8.22 9.48 -18.36
CA ARG A 110 -8.69 10.25 -19.52
C ARG A 110 -7.53 10.68 -20.42
N LYS A 111 -6.42 11.16 -19.85
CA LYS A 111 -5.20 11.49 -20.60
C LYS A 111 -4.58 10.28 -21.30
N ALA A 112 -4.69 9.09 -20.69
CA ALA A 112 -4.23 7.85 -21.28
C ALA A 112 -5.17 7.29 -22.38
N GLY A 113 -6.32 7.92 -22.61
CA GLY A 113 -7.33 7.47 -23.57
C GLY A 113 -8.07 6.20 -23.13
N LEU A 114 -8.07 5.91 -21.82
CA LEU A 114 -8.78 4.76 -21.27
C LEU A 114 -10.28 5.05 -21.13
N PRO A 115 -11.14 4.00 -21.13
CA PRO A 115 -12.56 4.17 -20.87
C PRO A 115 -12.82 4.87 -19.53
N GLU A 116 -13.86 5.72 -19.51
CA GLU A 116 -14.35 6.35 -18.27
C GLU A 116 -14.85 5.28 -17.29
N LEU A 117 -14.74 5.56 -16.00
CA LEU A 117 -15.16 4.62 -14.96
C LEU A 117 -16.68 4.64 -14.78
N GLU A 118 -17.31 3.49 -14.96
CA GLU A 118 -18.75 3.32 -14.74
C GLU A 118 -19.02 3.12 -13.24
N GLY A 119 -19.95 3.89 -12.66
CA GLY A 119 -20.32 3.78 -11.24
C GLY A 119 -19.38 4.51 -10.26
N VAL A 120 -18.48 5.38 -10.75
CA VAL A 120 -17.54 6.13 -9.90
C VAL A 120 -18.24 7.03 -8.87
N ASP A 121 -19.38 7.63 -9.24
CA ASP A 121 -20.16 8.49 -8.35
C ASP A 121 -20.93 7.70 -7.29
N GLU A 122 -21.21 6.42 -7.56
CA GLU A 122 -21.90 5.50 -6.65
C GLU A 122 -20.96 4.75 -5.72
N ALA A 123 -19.65 4.80 -5.98
CA ALA A 123 -18.60 4.17 -5.19
C ALA A 123 -18.33 4.91 -3.85
N TRP A 124 -19.39 5.25 -3.12
CA TRP A 124 -19.31 5.73 -1.74
C TRP A 124 -19.12 4.54 -0.78
N PRO A 125 -18.43 4.75 0.36
CA PRO A 125 -18.19 3.71 1.35
C PRO A 125 -19.48 3.15 1.95
#